data_AF-A0A2T7BGI4-F1
#
_entry.id   AF-A0A2T7BGI4-F1
#
_cell.length_a   1.000
_cell.length_b   1.000
_cell.length_c   1.000
_cell.angle_alpha   90.00
_cell.angle_beta   90.00
_cell.angle_gamma   90.00
#
_symmetry.space_group_name_H-M   'P 1'
#
loop_
_entity.id
_entity.type
_entity.pdbx_description
1 polymer ?
#
loop_
_entity_poly.entity_id
_entity_poly.type
_entity_poly.pdbx_seq_one_letter_code
_entity_poly.pdbx_strand_id
1 'polypeptide(L)'
;MNHKEKAALAKQLIGLGEKEVYTYHEQGITYRMLIVFRGEGLFYAENDQCLVFDKFSARDAVVSMKGVDKWLDGTPFADRERLKENLKKYYKQSYKDALDIEE
;
A
#
# COMPACT_ATOMS: atom_id res chain seq x y z
N MET A 1 -12.59 -7.79 -5.15
CA MET A 1 -11.64 -8.90 -4.90
C MET A 1 -11.88 -9.49 -3.53
N ASN A 2 -11.86 -10.81 -3.44
CA ASN A 2 -11.89 -11.56 -2.19
C ASN A 2 -10.50 -11.63 -1.54
N HIS A 3 -10.44 -11.98 -0.25
CA HIS A 3 -9.20 -12.00 0.55
C HIS A 3 -8.07 -12.83 -0.08
N LYS A 4 -8.39 -14.00 -0.66
CA LYS A 4 -7.41 -14.87 -1.34
C LYS A 4 -6.77 -14.20 -2.56
N GLU A 5 -7.55 -13.48 -3.36
CA GLU A 5 -7.04 -12.78 -4.55
C GLU A 5 -6.11 -11.64 -4.14
N LYS A 6 -6.47 -10.91 -3.07
CA LYS A 6 -5.63 -9.86 -2.50
C LYS A 6 -4.30 -10.40 -1.99
N ALA A 7 -4.33 -11.52 -1.28
CA ALA A 7 -3.12 -12.20 -0.80
C ALA A 7 -2.24 -12.69 -1.96
N ALA A 8 -2.83 -13.25 -3.02
CA ALA A 8 -2.10 -13.68 -4.20
C ALA A 8 -1.45 -12.50 -4.95
N LEU A 9 -2.18 -11.39 -5.09
CA LEU A 9 -1.64 -10.16 -5.69
C LEU A 9 -0.51 -9.59 -4.83
N ALA A 10 -0.72 -9.46 -3.52
CA ALA A 10 0.32 -8.98 -2.60
C ALA A 10 1.61 -9.79 -2.72
N LYS A 11 1.53 -11.12 -2.76
CA LYS A 11 2.72 -11.98 -2.94
C LYS A 11 3.45 -11.73 -4.24
N GLN A 12 2.73 -11.52 -5.34
CA GLN A 12 3.34 -11.15 -6.62
C GLN A 12 4.06 -9.80 -6.52
N LEU A 13 3.42 -8.80 -5.90
CA LEU A 13 3.96 -7.45 -5.76
C LEU A 13 5.16 -7.38 -4.80
N ILE A 14 5.21 -8.19 -3.75
CA ILE A 14 6.39 -8.32 -2.88
C ILE A 14 7.59 -8.88 -3.65
N GLY A 15 7.34 -9.78 -4.61
CA GLY A 15 8.37 -10.39 -5.45
C GLY A 15 8.87 -9.46 -6.57
N LEU A 16 8.23 -8.33 -6.82
CA LEU A 16 8.71 -7.32 -7.75
C LEU A 16 9.93 -6.59 -7.19
N GLY A 17 10.83 -6.17 -8.09
CA GLY A 17 12.00 -5.40 -7.70
C GLY A 17 11.67 -3.96 -7.32
N GLU A 18 12.62 -3.28 -6.68
CA GLU A 18 12.49 -1.87 -6.22
C GLU A 18 12.21 -0.86 -7.34
N LYS A 19 12.43 -1.25 -8.61
CA LYS A 19 12.12 -0.41 -9.78
C LYS A 19 10.64 -0.36 -10.13
N GLU A 20 9.84 -1.32 -9.65
CA GLU A 20 8.42 -1.44 -9.98
C GLU A 20 7.53 -1.10 -8.77
N VAL A 21 8.09 -1.00 -7.57
CA VAL A 21 7.38 -0.74 -6.33
C VAL A 21 8.14 0.32 -5.53
N TYR A 22 7.45 1.41 -5.19
CA TYR A 22 8.02 2.47 -4.38
C TYR A 22 8.38 1.93 -3.00
N THR A 23 9.67 1.93 -2.69
CA THR A 23 10.20 1.38 -1.44
C THR A 23 10.81 2.50 -0.61
N TYR A 24 10.40 2.58 0.64
CA TYR A 24 10.84 3.58 1.61
C TYR A 24 11.41 2.87 2.84
N HIS A 25 12.55 3.32 3.34
CA HIS A 25 13.17 2.79 4.55
C HIS A 25 13.13 3.86 5.64
N GLU A 26 12.41 3.61 6.73
CA GLU A 26 12.29 4.55 7.85
C GLU A 26 12.30 3.79 9.18
N GLN A 27 13.21 4.17 10.09
CA GLN A 27 13.37 3.58 11.43
C GLN A 27 13.55 2.05 11.44
N GLY A 28 14.25 1.49 10.45
CA GLY A 28 14.46 0.05 10.31
C GLY A 28 13.24 -0.73 9.79
N ILE A 29 12.18 -0.01 9.40
CA ILE A 29 10.99 -0.57 8.77
C ILE A 29 11.05 -0.28 7.27
N THR A 30 10.81 -1.30 6.47
CA THR A 30 10.70 -1.18 5.02
C THR A 30 9.24 -1.07 4.63
N TYR A 31 8.86 0.08 4.09
CA TYR A 31 7.53 0.36 3.57
C TYR A 31 7.56 0.21 2.06
N ARG A 32 6.69 -0.60 1.50
CA ARG A 32 6.55 -0.77 0.06
C ARG A 32 5.16 -0.35 -0.37
N MET A 33 5.07 0.32 -1.49
CA MET A 33 3.80 0.83 -1.96
C MET A 33 3.73 0.85 -3.48
N LEU A 34 2.59 0.44 -4.01
CA LEU A 34 2.33 0.44 -5.43
C LEU A 34 0.89 0.84 -5.71
N ILE A 35 0.72 1.82 -6.59
CA ILE A 35 -0.58 2.20 -7.10
C ILE A 35 -0.99 1.14 -8.13
N VAL A 36 -2.10 0.46 -7.87
CA VAL A 36 -2.62 -0.64 -8.71
C VAL A 36 -4.00 -0.26 -9.26
N PHE A 37 -4.53 -1.06 -10.19
CA PHE A 37 -5.83 -0.83 -10.83
C PHE A 37 -5.98 0.58 -11.42
N ARG A 38 -4.94 1.08 -12.10
CA ARG A 38 -4.95 2.41 -12.75
C ARG A 38 -5.28 3.57 -11.79
N GLY A 39 -4.90 3.47 -10.52
CA GLY A 39 -5.17 4.51 -9.52
C GLY A 39 -6.37 4.25 -8.62
N GLU A 40 -7.15 3.19 -8.89
CA GLU A 40 -8.33 2.86 -8.08
C GLU A 40 -7.99 1.94 -6.89
N GLY A 41 -6.78 1.39 -6.84
CA GLY A 41 -6.32 0.63 -5.69
C GLY A 41 -4.88 0.87 -5.31
N LEU A 42 -4.53 0.35 -4.14
CA LEU A 42 -3.25 0.57 -3.52
C LEU A 42 -2.77 -0.73 -2.87
N PHE A 43 -1.55 -1.13 -3.22
CA PHE A 43 -0.79 -2.10 -2.47
C PHE A 43 0.10 -1.36 -1.47
N TYR A 44 0.10 -1.84 -0.22
CA TYR A 44 0.95 -1.34 0.84
C TYR A 44 1.51 -2.52 1.62
N ALA A 45 2.81 -2.51 1.89
CA ALA A 45 3.44 -3.48 2.76
C ALA A 45 4.37 -2.81 3.76
N GLU A 46 4.45 -3.39 4.95
CA GLU A 46 5.32 -3.01 6.05
C GLU A 46 6.12 -4.27 6.45
N ASN A 47 7.40 -4.30 6.09
CA ASN A 47 8.26 -5.48 6.21
C ASN A 47 7.63 -6.72 5.53
N ASP A 48 7.17 -7.68 6.33
CA ASP A 48 6.53 -8.92 5.87
C ASP A 48 4.99 -8.81 5.77
N GLN A 49 4.41 -7.76 6.35
CA GLN A 49 2.97 -7.58 6.43
C GLN A 49 2.44 -6.78 5.24
N CYS A 50 1.32 -7.21 4.66
CA CYS A 50 0.84 -6.66 3.39
C CYS A 50 -0.66 -6.35 3.41
N LEU A 51 -1.05 -5.35 2.62
CA LEU A 51 -2.42 -4.91 2.38
C LEU A 51 -2.63 -4.59 0.90
N VAL A 52 -3.84 -4.90 0.45
CA VAL A 52 -4.33 -4.49 -0.87
C VAL A 52 -5.70 -3.86 -0.70
N PHE A 53 -5.78 -2.62 -1.11
CA PHE A 53 -7.01 -1.85 -1.18
C PHE A 53 -7.50 -1.84 -2.62
N ASP A 54 -8.70 -2.37 -2.84
CA ASP A 54 -9.40 -2.31 -4.14
C ASP A 54 -10.22 -1.03 -4.32
N LYS A 55 -10.38 -0.24 -3.25
CA LYS A 55 -11.08 1.05 -3.23
C LYS A 55 -10.21 2.09 -2.54
N PHE A 56 -9.30 2.67 -3.31
CA PHE A 56 -8.47 3.78 -2.88
C PHE A 56 -8.91 5.05 -3.62
N SER A 57 -9.28 6.11 -2.88
CA SER A 57 -9.61 7.39 -3.51
C SER A 57 -8.33 8.17 -3.75
N ALA A 58 -7.82 8.11 -4.98
CA ALA A 58 -6.63 8.85 -5.39
C ALA A 58 -6.77 10.37 -5.21
N ARG A 59 -7.98 10.91 -5.42
CA ARG A 59 -8.29 12.34 -5.29
C ARG A 59 -8.03 12.90 -3.89
N ASP A 60 -8.38 12.12 -2.87
CA ASP A 60 -8.24 12.55 -1.47
C ASP A 60 -7.00 11.98 -0.81
N ALA A 61 -6.29 11.06 -1.47
CA ALA A 61 -5.29 10.18 -0.84
C ALA A 61 -5.86 9.48 0.40
N VAL A 62 -7.14 9.11 0.35
CA VAL A 62 -7.86 8.51 1.46
C VAL A 62 -8.22 7.08 1.11
N VAL A 63 -7.78 6.17 1.97
CA VAL A 63 -8.20 4.78 1.97
C VAL A 63 -9.40 4.60 2.88
N SER A 64 -10.45 3.94 2.37
CA SER A 64 -11.54 3.51 3.23
C SER A 64 -11.10 2.24 3.96
N MET A 65 -10.69 2.37 5.22
CA MET A 65 -10.40 1.21 6.09
C MET A 65 -11.67 0.50 6.59
N LYS A 66 -12.84 0.83 6.03
CA LYS A 66 -14.10 0.24 6.45
C LYS A 66 -14.10 -1.26 6.09
N GLY A 67 -14.03 -2.12 7.10
CA GLY A 67 -13.94 -3.57 6.96
C GLY A 67 -12.52 -4.11 6.73
N VAL A 68 -11.50 -3.25 6.87
CA VAL A 68 -10.09 -3.66 6.88
C VAL A 68 -9.63 -3.56 8.34
N ASP A 69 -9.63 -4.69 9.02
CA ASP A 69 -9.33 -4.76 10.46
C ASP A 69 -8.02 -5.51 10.76
N LYS A 70 -7.47 -6.19 9.75
CA LYS A 70 -6.32 -7.09 9.84
C LYS A 70 -5.47 -7.02 8.56
N TRP A 71 -4.19 -7.35 8.69
CA TRP A 71 -3.29 -7.65 7.59
C TRP A 71 -3.78 -8.84 6.75
N LEU A 72 -3.25 -9.00 5.54
CA LEU A 72 -3.61 -10.14 4.69
C LEU A 72 -3.24 -11.50 5.31
N ASP A 73 -2.24 -11.53 6.20
CA ASP A 73 -1.88 -12.71 7.00
C ASP A 73 -2.87 -12.99 8.15
N GLY A 74 -3.79 -12.06 8.44
CA GLY A 74 -4.76 -12.17 9.53
C GLY A 74 -4.27 -11.58 10.85
N THR A 75 -3.04 -11.08 10.93
CA THR A 75 -2.55 -10.30 12.07
C THR A 75 -3.39 -9.02 12.22
N PRO A 76 -3.85 -8.65 13.43
CA PRO A 76 -4.52 -7.37 13.65
C PRO A 76 -3.55 -6.20 13.49
N PHE A 77 -4.08 -5.03 13.10
CA PHE A 77 -3.28 -3.80 13.13
C PHE A 77 -3.01 -3.38 14.57
N ALA A 78 -1.74 -3.15 14.90
CA ALA A 78 -1.36 -2.63 16.21
C ALA A 78 -1.90 -1.21 16.42
N ASP A 79 -1.80 -0.36 15.39
CA ASP A 79 -2.28 1.01 15.41
C ASP A 79 -2.85 1.41 14.05
N ARG A 80 -4.17 1.65 14.00
CA ARG A 80 -4.87 1.99 12.74
C ARG A 80 -4.66 3.44 12.33
N GLU A 81 -4.44 4.34 13.29
CA GLU A 81 -4.24 5.75 12.99
C GLU A 81 -2.87 5.95 12.37
N ARG A 82 -1.83 5.37 12.97
CA ARG A 82 -0.48 5.29 12.38
C ARG A 82 -0.52 4.74 10.96
N LEU A 83 -1.26 3.65 10.74
CA LEU A 83 -1.37 3.04 9.41
C LEU A 83 -1.98 4.00 8.38
N LYS A 84 -3.04 4.73 8.76
CA LYS A 84 -3.66 5.73 7.87
C LYS A 84 -2.71 6.88 7.57
N GLU A 85 -1.97 7.37 8.57
CA GLU A 85 -1.00 8.44 8.39
C GLU A 85 0.15 8.02 7.48
N ASN A 86 0.72 6.83 7.72
CA ASN A 86 1.77 6.27 6.87
C ASN A 86 1.29 6.07 5.44
N LEU A 87 0.10 5.47 5.25
CA LEU A 87 -0.50 5.31 3.92
C LEU A 87 -0.64 6.66 3.21
N LYS A 88 -1.14 7.69 3.88
CA LYS A 88 -1.30 9.02 3.28
C LYS A 88 0.05 9.69 2.97
N LYS A 89 1.02 9.56 3.88
CA LYS A 89 2.39 10.11 3.73
C LYS A 89 3.08 9.49 2.53
N TYR A 90 3.19 8.16 2.50
CA TYR A 90 3.85 7.44 1.43
C TYR A 90 3.07 7.55 0.13
N TYR A 91 1.73 7.46 0.14
CA TYR A 91 0.88 7.66 -1.05
C TYR A 91 1.22 8.98 -1.76
N LYS A 92 1.24 10.09 -1.02
CA LYS A 92 1.60 11.39 -1.59
C LYS A 92 3.00 11.40 -2.16
N GLN A 93 3.95 10.74 -1.51
CA GLN A 93 5.33 10.68 -1.97
C GLN A 93 5.44 9.87 -3.27
N SER A 94 4.86 8.67 -3.33
CA SER A 94 4.86 7.85 -4.55
C SER A 94 4.04 8.47 -5.67
N TYR A 95 2.92 9.12 -5.36
CA TYR A 95 2.12 9.81 -6.36
C TYR A 95 2.85 11.01 -6.93
N LYS A 96 3.56 11.77 -6.09
CA LYS A 96 4.43 12.86 -6.55
C LYS A 96 5.53 12.30 -7.46
N ASP A 97 6.21 11.25 -7.02
CA ASP A 97 7.27 10.60 -7.80
C ASP A 97 6.74 10.04 -9.13
N ALA A 98 5.55 9.44 -9.13
CA ALA A 98 4.87 8.96 -10.33
C ALA A 98 4.48 10.08 -11.31
N LEU A 99 4.13 11.27 -10.80
CA LEU A 99 3.82 12.46 -11.60
C LEU A 99 5.09 13.17 -12.10
N ASP A 100 6.18 13.11 -11.35
CA ASP A 100 7.48 13.72 -11.69
C ASP A 100 8.21 12.97 -12.81
N ILE A 101 7.71 11.79 -13.22
CA ILE A 101 8.22 11.02 -14.37
C ILE A 101 7.89 11.70 -15.72
N GLU A 102 7.23 12.86 -15.72
CA GLU A 102 7.11 13.74 -16.90
C GLU A 102 8.06 14.96 -16.80
N GLU A 103 9.37 14.76 -17.02
CA GLU A 103 10.27 15.72 -17.68
C GLU A 103 11.31 15.02 -18.57
#